data_AF-A0A1Y0D8B3-F1
#
_entry.id   AF-A0A1Y0D8B3-F1
#
_cell.length_a   1.000
_cell.length_b   1.000
_cell.length_c   1.000
_cell.angle_alpha   90.00
_cell.angle_beta   90.00
_cell.angle_gamma   90.00
#
_symmetry.space_group_name_H-M   'P 1'
#
loop_
_entity.id
_entity.type
_entity.pdbx_description
1 polymer ?
#
loop_
_entity_poly.entity_id
_entity_poly.type
_entity_poly.pdbx_seq_one_letter_code
_entity_poly.pdbx_strand_id
1 'polypeptide(L)'
;MMTIELFTALLGWSLVINIIVLLFSTLMVVLMRETISSIHARLFSLNKQDLGRAYFQYLAQYKIAILVLNLAPYIALKIIT
;
A
#
# COMPACT_ATOMS: atom_id res chain seq x y z
N MET A 1 -6.16 23.69 17.21
CA MET A 1 -6.49 22.33 17.70
C MET A 1 -7.08 21.57 16.51
N MET A 2 -6.63 20.34 16.23
CA MET A 2 -7.20 19.56 15.12
C MET A 2 -8.59 19.06 15.54
N THR A 3 -9.62 19.28 14.72
CA THR A 3 -10.98 18.78 15.02
C THR A 3 -11.07 17.28 14.69
N ILE A 4 -12.00 16.58 15.36
CA ILE A 4 -12.26 15.17 15.07
C ILE A 4 -12.70 14.99 13.61
N GLU A 5 -13.46 15.95 13.07
CA GLU A 5 -13.85 15.99 11.65
C GLU A 5 -12.65 16.06 10.71
N LEU A 6 -11.68 16.95 10.98
CA LEU A 6 -10.47 17.09 10.18
C LEU A 6 -9.62 15.80 10.23
N PHE A 7 -9.50 15.19 11.41
CA PHE A 7 -8.76 13.93 11.57
C PHE A 7 -9.44 12.76 10.86
N THR A 8 -10.78 12.70 10.89
CA THR A 8 -11.57 11.71 10.14
C THR A 8 -11.38 11.89 8.64
N ALA A 9 -11.42 13.12 8.14
CA ALA A 9 -11.17 13.43 6.73
C ALA A 9 -9.74 13.06 6.30
N LEU A 10 -8.73 13.36 7.15
CA LEU A 10 -7.34 13.00 6.90
C LEU A 10 -7.16 11.48 6.78
N LEU A 11 -7.69 10.72 7.73
CA LEU A 11 -7.60 9.25 7.69
C LEU A 11 -8.34 8.66 6.48
N GLY A 12 -9.49 9.25 6.12
CA GLY A 12 -10.26 8.84 4.94
C GLY A 12 -9.52 9.07 3.64
N TRP A 13 -8.98 10.28 3.40
CA TRP A 13 -8.20 10.56 2.19
C TRP A 13 -6.88 9.79 2.15
N SER A 14 -6.22 9.64 3.30
CA SER A 14 -5.01 8.82 3.40
C SER A 14 -5.31 7.35 3.07
N LEU A 15 -6.44 6.80 3.52
CA LEU A 15 -6.89 5.46 3.14
C LEU A 15 -7.07 5.33 1.62
N VAL A 16 -7.79 6.27 0.98
CA VAL A 16 -8.02 6.27 -0.47
C VAL A 16 -6.71 6.29 -1.25
N ILE A 17 -5.80 7.19 -0.89
CA ILE A 17 -4.49 7.30 -1.56
C ILE A 17 -3.69 6.00 -1.43
N ASN A 18 -3.59 5.44 -0.23
CA ASN A 18 -2.82 4.22 -0.04
C ASN A 18 -3.47 3.00 -0.72
N ILE A 19 -4.81 2.93 -0.82
CA ILE A 19 -5.48 1.90 -1.63
C ILE A 19 -5.13 2.05 -3.11
N ILE A 20 -5.14 3.26 -3.66
CA ILE A 20 -4.74 3.51 -5.06
C ILE A 20 -3.31 3.05 -5.29
N VAL A 21 -2.38 3.39 -4.40
CA VAL A 21 -0.98 2.93 -4.48
C VAL A 21 -0.91 1.41 -4.43
N LEU A 22 -1.59 0.76 -3.48
CA LEU A 22 -1.59 -0.69 -3.36
C LEU A 22 -2.14 -1.38 -4.63
N LEU A 23 -3.24 -0.86 -5.18
CA LEU A 23 -3.85 -1.37 -6.41
C LEU A 23 -2.92 -1.16 -7.61
N PHE A 24 -2.36 0.04 -7.77
CA PHE A 24 -1.41 0.34 -8.83
C PHE A 24 -0.19 -0.58 -8.76
N SER A 25 0.44 -0.71 -7.59
CA SER A 25 1.58 -1.61 -7.39
C SER A 25 1.22 -3.06 -7.68
N THR A 26 0.03 -3.52 -7.26
CA THR A 26 -0.45 -4.88 -7.54
C THR A 26 -0.62 -5.10 -9.05
N LEU A 27 -1.29 -4.19 -9.75
CA LEU A 27 -1.49 -4.28 -11.19
C LEU A 27 -0.17 -4.26 -11.95
N MET A 28 0.76 -3.38 -11.57
CA MET A 28 2.08 -3.31 -12.17
C MET A 28 2.82 -4.64 -12.01
N VAL A 29 2.87 -5.20 -10.80
CA VAL A 29 3.55 -6.48 -10.53
C VAL A 29 2.90 -7.67 -11.25
N VAL A 30 1.56 -7.69 -11.37
CA VAL A 30 0.83 -8.80 -11.99
C VAL A 30 0.87 -8.71 -13.53
N LEU A 31 0.57 -7.54 -14.10
CA LEU A 31 0.44 -7.36 -15.55
C LEU A 31 1.79 -7.16 -16.24
N MET A 32 2.76 -6.55 -15.56
CA MET A 32 4.08 -6.20 -16.13
C MET A 32 5.22 -6.94 -15.43
N ARG A 33 4.93 -8.14 -14.91
CA ARG A 33 5.86 -8.92 -14.06
C ARG A 33 7.26 -9.02 -14.65
N GLU A 34 7.40 -9.42 -15.92
CA GLU A 34 8.70 -9.61 -16.56
C GLU A 34 9.48 -8.32 -16.73
N THR A 35 8.82 -7.25 -17.21
CA THR A 35 9.42 -5.94 -17.41
C THR A 35 9.91 -5.35 -16.09
N ILE A 36 9.06 -5.33 -15.07
CA ILE A 36 9.39 -4.76 -13.76
C ILE A 36 10.46 -5.58 -13.06
N SER A 37 10.35 -6.91 -13.10
CA SER A 37 11.38 -7.78 -12.51
C SER A 37 12.72 -7.61 -13.20
N SER A 38 12.75 -7.40 -14.51
CA SER A 38 13.99 -7.12 -15.24
C SER A 38 14.60 -5.77 -14.86
N ILE A 39 13.78 -4.72 -14.73
CA ILE A 39 14.24 -3.38 -14.33
C ILE A 39 14.81 -3.42 -12.92
N HIS A 40 14.07 -3.94 -11.94
CA HIS A 40 14.52 -4.00 -10.56
C HIS A 40 15.71 -4.95 -10.37
N ALA A 41 15.75 -6.09 -11.07
CA ALA A 41 16.91 -6.98 -11.03
C ALA A 41 18.18 -6.26 -11.47
N ARG A 42 18.11 -5.47 -12.56
CA ARG A 42 19.27 -4.71 -13.07
C ARG A 42 19.63 -3.53 -12.18
N LEU A 43 18.64 -2.81 -11.65
CA LEU A 43 18.86 -1.63 -10.82
C LEU A 43 19.49 -1.99 -9.46
N PHE A 44 19.10 -3.12 -8.88
CA PHE A 44 19.53 -3.55 -7.55
C PHE A 44 20.51 -4.74 -7.57
N SER A 45 20.92 -5.19 -8.76
CA SER A 45 21.79 -6.37 -8.93
C SER A 45 21.25 -7.63 -8.23
N LEU A 46 19.94 -7.86 -8.35
CA LEU A 46 19.22 -8.97 -7.71
C LEU A 46 18.85 -10.07 -8.70
N ASN A 47 18.70 -11.30 -8.21
CA ASN A 47 18.12 -12.38 -9.00
C ASN A 47 16.60 -12.18 -9.15
N LYS A 48 16.08 -12.38 -10.36
CA LYS A 48 14.64 -12.32 -10.64
C LYS A 48 13.81 -13.28 -9.77
N GLN A 49 14.40 -14.40 -9.34
CA GLN A 49 13.73 -15.36 -8.45
C GLN A 49 13.41 -14.77 -7.08
N ASP A 50 14.26 -13.88 -6.55
CA ASP A 50 14.07 -13.26 -5.24
C ASP A 50 13.00 -12.16 -5.27
N LEU A 51 12.85 -11.49 -6.42
CA LEU A 51 11.92 -10.37 -6.59
C LEU A 51 10.45 -10.78 -6.41
N GLY A 52 10.06 -11.99 -6.83
CA GLY A 52 8.68 -12.46 -6.66
C GLY A 52 8.26 -12.50 -5.18
N ARG A 53 9.14 -13.03 -4.32
CA ARG A 53 8.92 -13.08 -2.87
C ARG A 53 8.93 -11.68 -2.27
N ALA A 54 9.86 -10.83 -2.69
CA ALA A 54 9.96 -9.45 -2.21
C ALA A 54 8.70 -8.64 -2.55
N TYR A 55 8.16 -8.76 -3.77
CA TYR A 55 6.91 -8.07 -4.14
C TYR A 55 5.71 -8.57 -3.35
N PHE A 56 5.59 -9.88 -3.15
CA PHE A 56 4.50 -10.42 -2.33
C PHE A 56 4.58 -9.90 -0.88
N GLN A 57 5.79 -9.90 -0.30
CA GLN A 57 6.02 -9.35 1.04
C GLN A 57 5.71 -7.85 1.12
N TYR A 58 6.16 -7.06 0.15
CA TYR A 58 5.84 -5.63 0.05
C TYR A 58 4.31 -5.40 0.02
N LEU A 59 3.59 -6.08 -0.87
CA LEU A 59 2.14 -5.94 -1.00
C LEU A 59 1.40 -6.36 0.29
N ALA A 60 1.85 -7.44 0.94
CA ALA A 60 1.27 -7.91 2.19
C ALA A 60 1.52 -6.93 3.35
N GLN A 61 2.76 -6.47 3.52
CA GLN A 61 3.13 -5.52 4.57
C GLN A 61 2.44 -4.17 4.36
N TYR A 62 2.40 -3.68 3.12
CA TYR A 62 1.73 -2.42 2.80
C TYR A 62 0.21 -2.51 3.06
N LYS A 63 -0.41 -3.65 2.73
CA LYS A 63 -1.81 -3.91 3.10
C LYS A 63 -2.03 -3.87 4.61
N ILE A 64 -1.16 -4.50 5.40
CA ILE A 64 -1.24 -4.46 6.87
C ILE A 64 -1.11 -3.02 7.38
N ALA A 65 -0.17 -2.24 6.85
CA ALA A 65 0.01 -0.84 7.24
C ALA A 65 -1.27 -0.02 7.00
N ILE A 66 -1.92 -0.19 5.84
CA ILE A 66 -3.20 0.48 5.52
C ILE A 66 -4.29 0.08 6.52
N LEU A 67 -4.39 -1.22 6.84
CA LEU A 67 -5.41 -1.69 7.78
C LEU A 67 -5.22 -1.09 9.18
N VAL A 68 -3.99 -1.08 9.68
CA VAL A 68 -3.68 -0.66 11.06
C VAL A 68 -3.64 0.86 11.20
N LEU A 69 -3.04 1.57 10.24
CA LEU A 69 -2.78 3.02 10.36
C LEU A 69 -3.87 3.89 9.75
N ASN A 70 -4.71 3.34 8.86
CA ASN A 70 -5.74 4.10 8.16
C ASN A 70 -7.15 3.55 8.40
N LEU A 71 -7.41 2.30 8.00
CA LEU A 71 -8.77 1.77 7.99
C LEU A 71 -9.34 1.60 9.40
N ALA A 72 -8.61 0.91 10.29
CA ALA A 72 -9.05 0.70 11.66
C ALA A 72 -9.34 2.02 12.41
N PRO A 73 -8.43 3.03 12.42
CA PRO A 73 -8.72 4.29 13.10
C PRO A 73 -9.81 5.12 12.40
N TYR A 74 -9.91 5.08 11.06
CA TYR A 74 -11.01 5.74 10.34
C TYR A 74 -12.37 5.16 10.75
N ILE A 75 -12.50 3.83 10.78
CA ILE A 75 -13.72 3.15 11.21
C ILE A 75 -14.01 3.48 12.68
N ALA A 76 -13.00 3.46 13.55
CA ALA A 76 -13.17 3.80 14.96
C ALA A 76 -13.76 5.21 15.13
N LEU A 77 -13.23 6.21 14.40
CA LEU A 77 -13.79 7.57 14.42
C LEU A 77 -15.23 7.60 13.93
N LYS A 78 -15.52 6.96 12.79
CA LYS A 78 -16.89 6.88 12.23
C LYS A 78 -17.90 6.18 13.14
N ILE A 79 -17.46 5.35 14.09
CA ILE A 79 -18.32 4.70 15.08
C ILE A 79 -18.60 5.62 16.26
N ILE A 80 -17.61 6.40 16.71
CA ILE A 80 -17.72 7.25 17.91
C ILE A 80 -18.24 8.66 17.61
N THR A 81 -18.29 9.07 16.34
CA THR A 81 -18.83 10.36 15.87
C THR A 81 -20.09 10.17 15.05
#